data_AF-A0A7K2PDJ3-F1
#
_entry.id   AF-A0A7K2PDJ3-F1
#
_cell.length_a   1.000
_cell.length_b   1.000
_cell.length_c   1.000
_cell.angle_alpha   90.00
_cell.angle_beta   90.00
_cell.angle_gamma   90.00
#
_symmetry.space_group_name_H-M   'P 1'
#
loop_
_entity.id
_entity.type
_entity.pdbx_description
1 polymer ?
#
loop_
_entity_poly.entity_id
_entity_poly.type
_entity_poly.pdbx_seq_one_letter_code
_entity_poly.pdbx_strand_id
1 'polypeptide(L)' 'MERVRDVSELPKAHLHLHFTGSMRPTTLLELADKHGVRLPETLTEALGRGESPKLRATDERGWFRFQRLYDAARSCLQTP' A
#
# COMPACT_ATOMS: atom_id res chain seq x y z
N MET A 1 -30.42 -4.79 24.96
CA MET A 1 -29.77 -5.17 23.70
C MET A 1 -28.92 -3.98 23.28
N GLU A 2 -27.60 -4.10 23.37
CA GLU A 2 -26.68 -2.98 23.11
C GLU A 2 -26.74 -2.62 21.61
N ARG A 3 -27.08 -1.37 21.29
CA ARG A 3 -27.04 -0.87 19.91
C ARG A 3 -25.58 -0.61 19.54
N VAL A 4 -24.98 -1.53 18.80
CA VAL A 4 -23.69 -1.29 18.14
C VAL A 4 -23.90 -0.17 17.12
N ARG A 5 -23.16 0.94 17.27
CA ARG A 5 -23.17 2.03 16.29
C ARG A 5 -22.46 1.56 15.01
N ASP A 6 -22.98 1.95 13.86
CA ASP A 6 -22.31 1.67 12.59
C ASP A 6 -20.95 2.40 12.54
N VAL A 7 -19.87 1.63 12.45
CA VAL A 7 -18.48 2.15 12.42
C VAL A 7 -18.25 3.02 11.18
N SER A 8 -18.98 2.78 10.09
CA SER A 8 -18.90 3.59 8.88
C SER A 8 -19.39 5.03 9.12
N GLU A 9 -20.41 5.20 9.98
CA GLU A 9 -21.06 6.48 10.28
C GLU A 9 -20.32 7.32 11.34
N LEU A 10 -19.37 6.72 12.08
CA LEU A 10 -18.62 7.45 13.11
C LEU A 10 -17.62 8.45 12.49
N PRO A 11 -17.44 9.65 13.07
CA PRO A 11 -16.33 10.54 12.71
C PRO A 11 -15.00 9.86 13.07
N LYS A 12 -14.06 9.85 12.12
CA LYS A 12 -12.76 9.16 12.24
C LYS A 12 -11.62 10.13 11.96
N ALA A 13 -10.50 9.93 12.64
CA ALA A 13 -9.26 10.66 12.43
C ALA A 13 -8.12 9.68 12.17
N HIS A 14 -7.22 10.02 11.24
CA HIS A 14 -5.98 9.30 11.02
C HIS A 14 -4.83 10.08 11.66
N LEU A 15 -4.20 9.50 12.69
CA LEU A 15 -3.08 10.12 13.40
C LEU A 15 -1.72 9.70 12.84
N HIS A 16 -1.68 8.57 12.14
CA HIS A 16 -0.48 8.03 11.50
C HIS A 16 -0.88 7.49 10.14
N LEU A 17 -0.42 8.16 9.08
CA LEU A 17 -0.70 7.79 7.70
C LEU A 17 0.60 7.90 6.89
N HIS A 18 0.92 6.86 6.13
CA HIS A 18 2.03 6.89 5.18
C HIS A 18 1.48 7.21 3.79
N PHE A 19 1.87 8.35 3.22
CA PHE A 19 1.39 8.78 1.90
C PHE A 19 1.57 7.69 0.82
N THR A 20 2.78 7.16 0.65
CA THR A 20 3.05 6.04 -0.29
C THR A 20 2.22 4.81 0.03
N GLY A 21 2.09 4.46 1.31
CA GLY A 21 1.34 3.28 1.76
C GLY A 21 -0.17 3.41 1.67
N SER A 22 -0.69 4.61 1.40
CA SER A 22 -2.12 4.91 1.26
C SER A 22 -2.53 5.26 -0.17
N MET A 23 -1.61 5.12 -1.12
CA MET A 23 -1.89 5.32 -2.54
C MET A 23 -2.86 4.25 -3.07
N ARG A 24 -3.75 4.63 -3.99
CA ARG A 24 -4.57 3.66 -4.72
C ARG A 24 -3.66 2.70 -5.52
N PRO A 25 -3.95 1.38 -5.54
CA PRO A 25 -3.19 0.40 -6.33
C PRO A 25 -3.01 0.80 -7.79
N THR A 26 -4.07 1.26 -8.45
CA THR A 26 -4.04 1.67 -9.86
C THR A 26 -3.10 2.85 -10.09
N THR A 27 -3.11 3.84 -9.20
CA THR A 27 -2.22 5.00 -9.27
C THR A 27 -0.75 4.59 -9.16
N LEU A 28 -0.41 3.60 -8.33
CA LEU A 28 0.96 3.09 -8.27
C LEU A 28 1.39 2.44 -9.60
N LEU A 29 0.52 1.63 -10.20
CA LEU A 29 0.81 0.99 -11.49
C LEU A 29 0.96 2.02 -12.62
N GLU A 30 0.08 3.04 -12.66
CA GLU A 30 0.14 4.14 -13.63
C GLU A 30 1.42 4.98 -13.49
N LEU A 31 1.83 5.30 -12.26
CA LEU A 31 3.07 6.05 -12.01
C LEU A 31 4.30 5.21 -12.37
N ALA A 32 4.29 3.91 -12.07
CA ALA A 32 5.38 3.03 -12.43
C ALA A 32 5.58 2.96 -13.96
N ASP A 33 4.49 2.82 -14.71
CA ASP A 33 4.50 2.85 -16.17
C ASP A 33 5.01 4.21 -16.71
N LYS A 34 4.39 5.31 -16.25
CA LYS A 34 4.75 6.68 -16.65
C LYS A 34 6.23 6.99 -16.44
N HIS A 35 6.80 6.53 -15.33
CA HIS A 35 8.17 6.83 -14.93
C HIS A 35 9.17 5.73 -15.31
N GLY A 36 8.74 4.66 -15.99
CA GLY A 36 9.60 3.54 -16.37
C GLY A 36 10.20 2.79 -15.18
N VAL A 37 9.51 2.79 -14.02
CA VAL A 37 9.97 2.12 -12.80
C VAL A 37 9.53 0.67 -12.81
N ARG A 38 10.50 -0.26 -12.80
CA ARG A 38 10.20 -1.69 -12.69
C ARG A 38 9.86 -2.05 -11.25
N LEU A 39 8.59 -2.37 -11.00
CA LEU A 39 8.13 -2.88 -9.71
C LEU A 39 8.44 -4.39 -9.56
N PRO A 40 8.61 -4.88 -8.32
CA PRO A 40 8.67 -6.31 -8.03
C PRO A 40 7.41 -7.04 -8.54
N GLU A 41 7.57 -8.19 -9.17
CA GLU A 41 6.47 -8.99 -9.72
C GLU A 41 5.39 -9.31 -8.67
N THR A 42 5.82 -9.67 -7.46
CA THR A 42 4.92 -9.92 -6.33
C THR A 42 4.03 -8.73 -5.95
N LEU A 43 4.50 -7.51 -6.22
CA LEU A 43 3.71 -6.29 -6.03
C LEU A 43 2.77 -6.09 -7.21
N THR A 44 3.28 -6.13 -8.44
CA THR A 44 2.49 -5.90 -9.66
C THR A 44 1.34 -6.90 -9.78
N GLU A 45 1.58 -8.18 -9.54
CA GLU A 45 0.54 -9.22 -9.60
C GLU A 45 -0.55 -9.03 -8.55
N ALA A 46 -0.17 -8.71 -7.31
CA ALA A 46 -1.13 -8.48 -6.23
C ALA A 46 -2.01 -7.27 -6.54
N LEU A 47 -1.39 -6.15 -6.93
CA LEU A 47 -2.12 -4.92 -7.25
C LEU A 47 -3.00 -5.08 -8.49
N GLY A 48 -2.54 -5.84 -9.50
CA GLY A 48 -3.33 -6.16 -10.69
C GLY A 48 -4.60 -6.95 -10.40
N ARG A 49 -4.63 -7.72 -9.30
CA ARG A 49 -5.84 -8.39 -8.78
C ARG A 49 -6.68 -7.52 -7.83
N GLY A 50 -6.25 -6.29 -7.57
CA GLY A 50 -6.88 -5.43 -6.55
C GLY A 50 -6.58 -5.87 -5.11
N GLU A 51 -5.52 -6.64 -4.89
CA GLU A 51 -5.14 -7.21 -3.61
C GLU A 51 -3.87 -6.55 -3.05
N SER A 52 -3.66 -6.68 -1.74
CA SER A 52 -2.37 -6.39 -1.12
C SER A 52 -1.45 -7.61 -1.12
N PRO A 53 -0.12 -7.45 -1.32
CA PRO A 53 0.84 -8.53 -1.15
C PRO A 53 0.69 -9.20 0.22
N LYS A 54 0.63 -10.53 0.24
CA LYS A 54 0.55 -11.30 1.49
C LYS A 54 1.91 -11.26 2.18
N LEU A 55 2.02 -10.47 3.24
CA LEU A 55 3.21 -10.36 4.06
C LEU A 55 2.92 -10.92 5.46
N ARG A 56 3.83 -11.71 6.00
CA ARG A 56 3.89 -11.99 7.45
C ARG A 56 4.93 -11.06 8.04
N ALA A 57 4.48 -9.97 8.66
CA ALA A 57 5.35 -8.94 9.25
C ALA A 57 5.70 -9.21 10.73
N THR A 58 5.51 -10.45 11.19
CA THR A 58 5.72 -10.86 12.58
C THR A 58 7.16 -11.25 12.89
N ASP A 59 8.04 -11.33 11.89
CA ASP A 59 9.46 -11.61 12.04
C ASP A 59 10.33 -10.60 11.26
N GLU A 60 11.63 -10.54 11.57
CA GLU A 60 12.58 -9.62 10.96
C GLU A 60 12.63 -9.76 9.43
N ARG A 61 12.47 -10.98 8.91
CA ARG A 61 12.46 -11.23 7.45
C ARG A 61 11.20 -10.65 6.81
N GLY A 62 10.08 -10.66 7.52
CA GLY A 62 8.82 -10.02 7.17
C GLY A 62 8.97 -8.51 6.99
N TRP A 63 9.64 -7.86 7.95
CA TRP A 63 9.93 -6.44 7.89
C TRP A 63 10.76 -6.07 6.66
N PHE A 64 11.85 -6.79 6.37
CA PHE A 64 12.68 -6.50 5.19
C PHE A 64 11.93 -6.68 3.87
N ARG A 65 11.01 -7.65 3.78
CA ARG A 65 10.15 -7.81 2.60
C ARG A 65 9.22 -6.62 2.43
N PHE A 66 8.54 -6.21 3.51
CA PHE A 66 7.70 -5.02 3.51
C PHE A 66 8.50 -3.79 3.05
N GLN A 67 9.66 -3.54 3.66
CA GLN A 67 10.49 -2.37 3.37
C GLN A 67 10.90 -2.32 1.89
N ARG A 68 11.31 -3.45 1.29
CA ARG A 68 11.65 -3.52 -0.14
C ARG A 68 10.47 -3.17 -1.05
N LEU A 69 9.27 -3.67 -0.74
CA LEU A 69 8.07 -3.35 -1.53
C LEU A 69 7.68 -1.87 -1.36
N TYR A 70 7.77 -1.35 -0.15
CA TYR A 70 7.50 0.05 0.15
C TYR A 70 8.47 1.00 -0.57
N ASP A 71 9.76 0.69 -0.58
CA ASP A 71 10.76 1.50 -1.28
C ASP A 71 10.57 1.49 -2.80
N ALA A 72 10.19 0.35 -3.38
CA ALA A 72 9.83 0.27 -4.80
C ALA A 72 8.58 1.10 -5.13
N ALA A 73 7.57 1.08 -4.25
CA ALA A 73 6.40 1.94 -4.44
C ALA A 73 6.75 3.43 -4.30
N ARG A 74 7.63 3.78 -3.36
CA ARG A 74 8.06 5.15 -3.11
C ARG A 74 8.86 5.74 -4.26
N SER A 75 9.66 4.96 -4.98
CA SER A 75 10.44 5.45 -6.13
C SER A 75 9.60 5.89 -7.32
N CYS A 76 8.30 5.56 -7.34
CA CYS A 76 7.35 6.03 -8.34
C CYS A 76 6.90 7.48 -8.10
N LEU A 77 7.12 8.03 -6.90
CA LEU A 77 6.81 9.43 -6.55
C LEU A 77 7.98 10.34 -6.94
N GLN A 78 7.96 10.86 -8.16
CA GLN A 78 9.09 11.65 -8.71
C GLN A 78 8.82 13.15 -8.84
N THR A 79 7.56 13.57 -8.70
CA THR A 79 7.15 14.98 -8.79
C THR A 79 6.47 15.43 -7.51
N PRO A 80 6.63 16.70 -7.09
CA PRO A 80 5.88 17.30 -5.97
C PRO A 80 4.36 17.33 -6.20
#